data_AF-A0A068YM11-F1
#
_entry.id   AF-A0A068YM11-F1
#
_cell.length_a   1.000
_cell.length_b   1.000
_cell.length_c   1.000
_cell.angle_alpha   90.00
_cell.angle_beta   90.00
_cell.angle_gamma   90.00
#
_symmetry.space_group_name_H-M   'P 1'
#
loop_
_entity.id
_entity.type
_entity.pdbx_description
1 polymer ?
#
loop_
_entity_poly.entity_id
_entity_poly.type
_entity_poly.pdbx_seq_one_letter_code
_entity_poly.pdbx_strand_id
1 'polypeptide(L)'
;MQAGLFPDERPAFAKPPPARIRVGCAGWSLPRALWLAFPAAGTHLQRYAARFNAAEINSSFYRPHQNATYARWAASVPENFHFSVKLPRTITHQQRLAGCAGLLDDFVAQAGGLGEKLG
;
A
#
# COMPACT_ATOMS: atom_id res chain seq x y z
N MET A 1 41.64 -8.49 32.84
CA MET A 1 40.26 -8.62 32.32
C MET A 1 39.44 -7.53 33.00
N GLN A 2 39.06 -6.47 32.28
CA GLN A 2 38.21 -5.42 32.84
C GLN A 2 37.03 -5.24 31.88
N ALA A 3 35.94 -5.92 32.20
CA ALA A 3 34.66 -5.75 31.55
C ALA A 3 33.83 -4.77 32.38
N GLY A 4 33.20 -3.81 31.69
CA GLY A 4 32.07 -3.05 32.23
C GLY A 4 32.27 -1.54 32.22
N LEU A 5 31.84 -0.89 31.13
CA LEU A 5 31.35 0.49 31.15
C LEU A 5 30.61 0.84 29.84
N PHE A 6 29.52 0.14 29.57
CA PHE A 6 28.42 0.69 28.77
C PHE A 6 27.13 0.42 29.55
N PRO A 7 26.41 1.46 30.02
CA PRO A 7 25.11 1.26 30.63
C PRO A 7 24.13 0.69 29.57
N ASP A 8 23.44 -0.41 29.92
CA ASP A 8 22.36 -1.04 29.13
C ASP A 8 21.08 -0.19 29.24
N GLU A 9 21.16 1.08 28.89
CA GLU A 9 19.99 1.95 28.80
C GLU A 9 19.51 1.99 27.35
N ARG A 10 19.01 0.84 26.87
CA ARG A 10 18.13 0.86 25.69
C ARG A 10 16.88 1.64 26.09
N PRO A 11 16.54 2.75 25.41
CA PRO A 11 15.31 3.47 25.71
C PRO A 11 14.14 2.50 25.58
N ALA A 12 13.34 2.39 26.63
CA ALA A 12 12.12 1.63 26.57
C ALA A 12 11.25 2.27 25.48
N PHE A 13 11.06 1.59 24.35
CA PHE A 13 10.09 2.02 23.35
C PHE A 13 8.72 1.93 24.02
N ALA A 14 8.19 3.07 24.44
CA ALA A 14 6.84 3.15 24.97
C ALA A 14 5.89 2.49 23.95
N LYS A 15 5.05 1.58 24.44
CA LYS A 15 4.06 0.92 23.58
C LYS A 15 3.20 2.03 22.95
N PRO A 16 3.24 2.23 21.62
CA PRO A 16 2.44 3.26 21.00
C PRO A 16 0.95 2.99 21.29
N PRO A 17 0.11 4.04 21.33
CA PRO A 17 -1.32 3.86 21.45
C PRO A 17 -1.81 2.89 20.35
N PRO A 18 -2.88 2.11 20.60
CA PRO A 18 -3.36 1.13 19.64
C PRO A 18 -3.70 1.82 18.31
N ALA A 19 -2.85 1.63 17.31
CA ALA A 19 -3.10 2.08 15.95
C ALA A 19 -4.16 1.18 15.31
N ARG A 20 -4.99 1.74 14.44
CA ARG A 20 -5.98 0.97 13.67
C ARG A 20 -5.25 0.04 12.71
N ILE A 21 -5.29 -1.26 12.99
CA ILE A 21 -4.62 -2.30 12.18
C ILE A 21 -5.44 -2.54 10.90
N ARG A 22 -4.76 -2.53 9.77
CA ARG A 22 -5.32 -2.91 8.47
C ARG A 22 -4.60 -4.14 7.95
N VAL A 23 -5.36 -5.08 7.38
CA VAL A 23 -4.84 -6.35 6.87
C VAL A 23 -5.28 -6.50 5.42
N GLY A 24 -4.32 -6.84 4.58
CA GLY A 24 -4.48 -6.86 3.15
C GLY A 24 -3.38 -7.66 2.45
N CYS A 25 -3.50 -7.75 1.14
CA CYS A 25 -2.60 -8.49 0.27
C CYS A 25 -1.92 -7.58 -0.74
N ALA A 26 -0.79 -8.07 -1.24
CA ALA A 26 -0.08 -7.57 -2.40
C ALA A 26 -0.89 -7.80 -3.70
N GLY A 27 -1.91 -6.97 -3.93
CA GLY A 27 -2.88 -7.12 -5.02
C GLY A 27 -4.15 -7.86 -4.60
N TRP A 28 -5.13 -7.89 -5.51
CA TRP A 28 -6.51 -8.35 -5.24
C TRP A 28 -7.07 -9.31 -6.30
N SER A 29 -6.21 -9.90 -7.14
CA SER A 29 -6.67 -10.91 -8.09
C SER A 29 -7.16 -12.15 -7.36
N LEU A 30 -8.40 -12.58 -7.64
CA LEU A 30 -9.01 -13.74 -7.00
C LEU A 30 -8.96 -14.96 -7.93
N PRO A 31 -8.16 -16.00 -7.62
CA PRO A 31 -8.24 -17.28 -8.30
C PRO A 31 -9.66 -17.87 -8.21
N ARG A 32 -10.10 -18.57 -9.25
CA ARG A 32 -11.46 -19.14 -9.33
C ARG A 32 -11.81 -20.02 -8.13
N ALA A 33 -10.84 -20.78 -7.61
CA ALA A 33 -11.01 -21.63 -6.43
C ALA A 33 -11.44 -20.85 -5.18
N LEU A 34 -11.08 -19.57 -5.07
CA LEU A 34 -11.43 -18.72 -3.93
C LEU A 34 -12.75 -17.97 -4.12
N TRP A 35 -13.40 -18.06 -5.29
CA TRP A 35 -14.55 -17.20 -5.57
C TRP A 35 -15.71 -17.37 -4.58
N LEU A 36 -15.96 -18.59 -4.09
CA LEU A 36 -17.00 -18.83 -3.10
C LEU A 36 -16.71 -18.15 -1.75
N ALA A 37 -15.43 -17.91 -1.39
CA ALA A 37 -15.05 -17.22 -0.18
C ALA A 37 -15.21 -15.68 -0.26
N PHE A 38 -15.42 -15.14 -1.46
CA PHE A 38 -15.64 -13.72 -1.73
C PHE A 38 -16.98 -13.55 -2.48
N PRO A 39 -18.12 -13.75 -1.80
CA PRO A 39 -19.43 -13.92 -2.43
C PRO A 39 -20.02 -12.62 -3.01
N ALA A 40 -19.43 -11.46 -2.68
CA ALA A 40 -19.84 -10.20 -3.30
C ALA A 40 -19.72 -10.26 -4.83
N ALA A 41 -20.52 -9.45 -5.52
CA ALA A 41 -20.51 -9.31 -6.97
C ALA A 41 -19.54 -8.19 -7.43
N GLY A 42 -19.31 -8.11 -8.73
CA GLY A 42 -18.50 -7.06 -9.36
C GLY A 42 -17.06 -7.48 -9.64
N THR A 43 -16.20 -6.47 -9.79
CA THR A 43 -14.77 -6.65 -10.09
C THR A 43 -14.05 -7.38 -8.96
N HIS A 44 -12.88 -7.96 -9.25
CA HIS A 44 -12.05 -8.58 -8.22
C HIS A 44 -11.75 -7.65 -7.04
N LEU A 45 -11.56 -6.35 -7.27
CA LEU A 45 -11.33 -5.37 -6.21
C LEU A 45 -12.56 -5.19 -5.31
N GLN A 46 -13.75 -5.04 -5.88
CA GLN A 46 -15.00 -4.91 -5.12
C GLN A 46 -15.24 -6.15 -4.24
N ARG A 47 -15.00 -7.33 -4.81
CA ARG A 47 -15.14 -8.61 -4.11
C ARG A 47 -14.14 -8.75 -2.98
N TYR A 48 -12.88 -8.39 -3.24
CA TYR A 48 -11.81 -8.40 -2.27
C TYR A 48 -12.09 -7.42 -1.10
N ALA A 49 -12.52 -6.20 -1.42
CA ALA A 49 -12.82 -5.14 -0.46
C ALA A 49 -14.06 -5.40 0.41
N ALA A 50 -14.89 -6.39 0.05
CA ALA A 50 -15.96 -6.89 0.91
C ALA A 50 -15.42 -7.77 2.07
N ARG A 51 -14.13 -8.15 2.05
CA ARG A 51 -13.53 -9.05 3.06
C ARG A 51 -12.31 -8.49 3.77
N PHE A 52 -11.50 -7.69 3.07
CA PHE A 52 -10.32 -7.02 3.61
C PHE A 52 -10.51 -5.50 3.63
N ASN A 53 -9.70 -4.81 4.42
CA ASN A 53 -9.74 -3.35 4.55
C ASN A 53 -8.47 -2.65 4.02
N ALA A 54 -7.55 -3.40 3.42
CA ALA A 54 -6.43 -2.82 2.69
C ALA A 54 -5.95 -3.69 1.53
N ALA A 55 -5.28 -3.08 0.55
CA ALA A 55 -4.51 -3.78 -0.47
C ALA A 55 -3.32 -2.94 -0.95
N GLU A 56 -2.26 -3.61 -1.38
CA GLU A 56 -1.14 -2.94 -2.04
C GLU A 56 -1.32 -2.95 -3.56
N ILE A 57 -1.22 -1.78 -4.18
CA ILE A 57 -1.14 -1.61 -5.63
C ILE A 57 0.31 -1.87 -6.04
N ASN A 58 0.56 -3.07 -6.57
CA ASN A 58 1.87 -3.47 -7.06
C ASN A 58 2.12 -3.22 -8.53
N SER A 59 1.05 -3.03 -9.31
CA SER A 59 1.15 -2.84 -10.76
C SER A 59 1.87 -1.53 -11.13
N SER A 60 1.87 -0.53 -10.24
CA SER A 60 2.63 0.73 -10.36
C SER A 60 4.14 0.52 -10.42
N PHE A 61 4.65 -0.58 -9.85
CA PHE A 61 6.06 -0.96 -9.95
C PHE A 61 6.47 -1.19 -11.41
N TYR A 62 5.58 -1.78 -12.21
CA TYR A 62 5.88 -2.20 -13.57
C TYR A 62 5.45 -1.18 -14.63
N ARG A 63 4.35 -0.46 -14.40
CA ARG A 63 3.83 0.55 -15.32
C ARG A 63 3.14 1.69 -14.57
N PRO A 64 3.27 2.94 -15.03
CA PRO A 64 2.48 4.03 -14.49
C PRO A 64 0.99 3.81 -14.78
N HIS A 65 0.15 4.38 -13.92
CA HIS A 65 -1.29 4.45 -14.13
C HIS A 65 -1.72 5.91 -14.17
N GLN A 66 -2.76 6.19 -14.94
CA GLN A 66 -3.39 7.52 -14.91
C GLN A 66 -4.06 7.77 -13.56
N ASN A 67 -4.10 9.03 -13.12
CA ASN A 67 -4.78 9.44 -11.90
C ASN A 67 -6.24 8.93 -11.85
N ALA A 68 -6.97 9.01 -12.97
CA ALA A 68 -8.34 8.51 -13.07
C ALA A 68 -8.48 7.00 -12.79
N THR A 69 -7.44 6.20 -13.03
CA THR A 69 -7.43 4.77 -12.68
C THR A 69 -7.41 4.58 -11.17
N TYR A 70 -6.57 5.35 -10.46
CA TYR A 70 -6.53 5.36 -9.00
C TYR A 70 -7.87 5.83 -8.41
N ALA A 71 -8.45 6.90 -8.94
CA ALA A 71 -9.76 7.40 -8.53
C ALA A 71 -10.87 6.35 -8.70
N ARG A 72 -10.86 5.60 -9.80
CA ARG A 72 -11.80 4.50 -10.02
C ARG A 72 -11.62 3.38 -8.98
N TRP A 73 -10.39 3.02 -8.63
CA TRP A 73 -10.15 2.03 -7.58
C TRP A 73 -10.63 2.50 -6.21
N ALA A 74 -10.36 3.76 -5.86
CA ALA A 74 -10.84 4.35 -4.61
C ALA A 74 -12.37 4.37 -4.51
N ALA A 75 -13.06 4.71 -5.59
CA ALA A 75 -14.52 4.70 -5.67
C ALA A 75 -15.12 3.28 -5.63
N SER A 76 -14.33 2.24 -5.89
CA SER A 76 -14.79 0.85 -5.98
C SER A 76 -14.77 0.11 -4.64
N VAL A 77 -14.31 0.75 -3.56
CA VAL A 77 -14.11 0.11 -2.24
C VAL A 77 -14.82 0.90 -1.13
N PRO A 78 -15.11 0.28 0.03
CA PRO A 78 -15.71 0.99 1.18
C PRO A 78 -14.84 2.14 1.67
N GLU A 79 -15.46 3.12 2.36
CA GLU A 79 -14.78 4.31 2.89
C GLU A 79 -13.59 3.98 3.80
N ASN A 80 -13.69 2.92 4.59
CA ASN A 80 -12.66 2.49 5.53
C ASN A 80 -11.53 1.64 4.91
N PHE A 81 -11.53 1.46 3.59
CA PHE A 81 -10.52 0.70 2.84
C PHE A 81 -9.36 1.59 2.41
N HIS A 82 -8.13 1.13 2.61
CA HIS A 82 -6.93 1.88 2.26
C HIS A 82 -6.02 1.13 1.31
N PHE A 83 -5.27 1.88 0.51
CA PHE A 83 -4.29 1.35 -0.42
C PHE A 83 -2.89 1.80 0.00
N SER A 84 -1.95 0.86 -0.03
CA SER A 84 -0.55 1.20 -0.21
C SER A 84 -0.22 1.14 -1.70
N VAL A 85 0.75 1.95 -2.15
CA VAL A 85 1.13 2.01 -3.57
C VAL A 85 2.63 1.81 -3.67
N LYS A 86 3.05 0.80 -4.44
CA LYS A 86 4.45 0.50 -4.64
C LYS A 86 5.09 1.54 -5.57
N LEU A 87 6.27 2.05 -5.19
CA LEU A 87 7.02 2.97 -6.03
C LEU A 87 7.37 2.32 -7.39
N PRO A 88 7.41 3.09 -8.49
CA PRO A 88 7.88 2.62 -9.78
C PRO A 88 9.29 2.00 -9.72
N ARG A 89 9.51 0.94 -10.52
CA ARG A 89 10.82 0.29 -10.67
C ARG A 89 11.90 1.27 -11.11
N THR A 90 11.55 2.26 -11.92
CA THR A 90 12.47 3.30 -12.38
C THR A 90 13.07 4.09 -11.21
N ILE A 91 12.26 4.45 -10.22
CA ILE A 91 12.72 5.20 -9.05
C ILE A 91 13.63 4.32 -8.17
N THR A 92 13.16 3.12 -7.83
CA THR A 92 13.81 2.29 -6.81
C THR A 92 14.98 1.46 -7.33
N HIS A 93 14.89 0.91 -8.54
CA HIS A 93 15.88 -0.05 -9.07
C HIS A 93 16.78 0.53 -10.15
N GLN A 94 16.24 1.39 -11.04
CA GLN A 94 17.03 1.96 -12.14
C GLN A 94 17.82 3.19 -11.67
N GLN A 95 17.12 4.18 -11.11
CA GLN A 95 17.74 5.40 -10.59
C GLN A 95 18.25 5.26 -9.15
N ARG A 96 17.87 4.18 -8.45
CA ARG A 96 18.31 3.88 -7.08
C ARG A 96 18.14 5.07 -6.12
N LEU A 97 17.01 5.77 -6.26
CA LEU A 97 16.62 6.96 -5.49
C LEU A 97 17.45 8.23 -5.76
N ALA A 98 18.35 8.24 -6.75
CA ALA A 98 19.13 9.42 -7.12
C ALA A 98 18.43 10.22 -8.23
N GLY A 99 18.40 11.55 -8.11
CA GLY A 99 17.87 12.44 -9.17
C GLY A 99 16.40 12.20 -9.54
N CYS A 100 15.59 11.66 -8.62
CA CYS A 100 14.24 11.18 -8.90
C CYS A 100 13.11 12.19 -8.62
N ALA A 101 13.41 13.45 -8.31
CA ALA A 101 12.40 14.42 -7.85
C ALA A 101 11.19 14.52 -8.79
N GLY A 102 11.42 14.76 -10.09
CA GLY A 102 10.32 14.83 -11.06
C GLY A 102 9.55 13.51 -11.23
N LEU A 103 10.23 12.36 -11.18
CA LEU A 103 9.57 11.05 -11.24
C LEU A 103 8.69 10.80 -10.00
N LEU A 104 9.12 11.30 -8.84
CA LEU A 104 8.37 11.21 -7.60
C LEU A 104 7.15 12.14 -7.65
N ASP A 105 7.30 13.37 -8.15
CA ASP A 105 6.21 14.32 -8.33
C ASP A 105 5.11 13.74 -9.25
N ASP A 106 5.51 13.19 -10.40
CA ASP A 106 4.59 12.53 -11.33
C ASP A 106 3.87 11.34 -10.66
N PHE A 107 4.61 10.51 -9.93
CA PHE A 107 4.05 9.35 -9.23
C PHE A 107 3.04 9.78 -8.15
N VAL A 108 3.37 10.79 -7.36
CA VAL A 108 2.50 11.33 -6.30
C VAL A 108 1.24 11.95 -6.92
N ALA A 109 1.36 12.72 -8.00
CA ALA A 109 0.23 13.28 -8.72
C ALA A 109 -0.71 12.19 -9.29
N GLN A 110 -0.14 11.09 -9.80
CA GLN A 110 -0.91 9.93 -10.25
C GLN A 110 -1.62 9.23 -9.08
N ALA A 111 -0.85 8.81 -8.07
CA ALA A 111 -1.37 8.08 -6.91
C ALA A 111 -2.37 8.90 -6.07
N GLY A 112 -2.28 10.22 -6.12
CA GLY A 112 -3.19 11.16 -5.45
C GLY A 112 -4.66 10.97 -5.82
N GLY A 113 -4.96 10.29 -6.94
CA GLY A 113 -6.33 9.89 -7.28
C GLY A 113 -6.98 8.98 -6.23
N LEU A 114 -6.20 8.37 -5.33
CA LEU A 114 -6.73 7.60 -4.20
C LEU A 114 -7.37 8.45 -3.09
N GLY A 115 -7.03 9.75 -3.01
CA GLY A 115 -7.52 10.65 -1.96
C GLY A 115 -7.29 10.11 -0.54
N GLU A 116 -8.33 10.20 0.31
CA GLU A 116 -8.32 9.71 1.70
C GLU A 116 -8.04 8.21 1.86
N LYS A 117 -8.07 7.44 0.77
CA LYS A 117 -7.77 6.00 0.78
C LYS A 117 -6.30 5.70 0.54
N LEU A 118 -5.46 6.71 0.33
CA LEU A 118 -4.01 6.52 0.29
C LEU A 118 -3.45 6.47 1.71
N GLY A 119 -2.90 5.30 2.11
CA GLY A 119 -2.26 5.10 3.43
C GLY A 119 -3.09 4.34 4.44
#